data_AF-A0A841RBI4-F1
#
_entry.id   AF-A0A841RBI4-F1
#
_cell.length_a   1.000
_cell.length_b   1.000
_cell.length_c   1.000
_cell.angle_alpha   90.00
_cell.angle_beta   90.00
_cell.angle_gamma   90.00
#
_symmetry.space_group_name_H-M   'P 1'
#
loop_
_entity.id
_entity.type
_entity.pdbx_description
1 polymer ?
#
loop_
_entity_poly.entity_id
_entity_poly.type
_entity_poly.pdbx_seq_one_letter_code
_entity_poly.pdbx_strand_id
1 'polypeptide(L)'
;MKTSIEHISEESETEVVIYCHAIDDEVSALLTYLDSPPTALFGEVDKELHLLDPEKIYYVESFDRRVFIYGECDKYISRKKLYELEEELPKHQFFRASKWMILNTGKIESVRPVIDGRMEAMLKNKKKVYISRKYVGDLKSILGINRRK
;
A
#
# COMPACT_ATOMS: atom_id res chain seq x y z
N MET A 1 14.17 -21.20 -7.22
CA MET A 1 13.30 -20.39 -8.10
C MET A 1 13.66 -20.72 -9.54
N LYS A 2 12.74 -21.32 -10.29
CA LYS A 2 12.89 -21.59 -11.72
C LYS A 2 11.80 -20.77 -12.41
N THR A 3 12.18 -19.88 -13.32
CA THR A 3 11.25 -18.97 -13.98
C THR A 3 11.14 -19.37 -15.45
N SER A 4 9.92 -19.52 -15.95
CA SER A 4 9.62 -19.80 -17.36
C SER A 4 8.62 -18.77 -17.86
N ILE A 5 8.85 -18.25 -19.06
CA ILE A 5 7.96 -17.32 -19.75
C ILE A 5 7.61 -17.98 -21.07
N GLU A 6 6.32 -18.17 -21.31
CA GLU A 6 5.79 -18.74 -22.54
C GLU A 6 4.92 -17.69 -23.24
N HIS A 7 5.20 -17.43 -24.51
CA HIS A 7 4.40 -16.55 -25.34
C HIS A 7 3.31 -17.38 -26.02
N ILE A 8 2.04 -17.04 -25.77
CA ILE A 8 0.87 -17.66 -26.41
C ILE A 8 0.45 -16.89 -27.67
N SER A 9 -0.36 -17.50 -28.52
CA SER A 9 -0.87 -16.85 -29.75
C SER A 9 -1.87 -15.74 -29.42
N GLU A 10 -2.04 -14.76 -30.31
CA GLU A 10 -2.95 -13.62 -30.10
C GLU A 10 -4.43 -14.02 -30.05
N GLU A 11 -4.80 -15.19 -30.57
CA GLU A 11 -6.17 -15.73 -30.53
C GLU A 11 -6.51 -16.44 -29.21
N SER A 12 -5.52 -16.63 -28.34
CA SER A 12 -5.69 -17.29 -27.05
C SER A 12 -6.12 -16.27 -25.99
N GLU A 13 -7.03 -16.65 -25.09
CA GLU A 13 -7.32 -15.82 -23.91
C GLU A 13 -6.08 -15.75 -23.00
N THR A 14 -5.85 -14.57 -22.43
CA THR A 14 -4.77 -14.39 -21.44
C THR A 14 -4.99 -15.31 -20.25
N GLU A 15 -4.09 -16.28 -20.06
CA GLU A 15 -4.12 -17.23 -18.97
C GLU A 15 -2.95 -17.00 -18.00
N VAL A 16 -3.21 -17.15 -16.69
CA VAL A 16 -2.17 -17.15 -15.66
C VAL A 16 -2.20 -18.48 -14.93
N VAL A 17 -1.14 -19.29 -15.08
CA VAL A 17 -1.00 -20.60 -14.42
C VAL A 17 0.03 -20.51 -13.30
N ILE A 18 -0.39 -20.78 -12.06
CA ILE A 18 0.47 -20.71 -10.86
C ILE A 18 0.78 -22.12 -10.37
N TYR A 19 2.05 -22.51 -10.45
CA TYR A 19 2.55 -23.75 -9.85
C TYR A 19 3.17 -23.45 -8.48
N CYS A 20 2.52 -23.92 -7.41
CA CYS A 20 2.99 -23.76 -6.04
C CYS A 20 2.99 -25.10 -5.28
N HIS A 21 3.82 -25.21 -4.24
CA HIS A 21 3.82 -26.40 -3.37
C HIS A 21 2.64 -26.38 -2.38
N ALA A 22 2.17 -25.18 -2.01
CA ALA A 22 0.98 -24.91 -1.23
C ALA A 22 0.51 -23.48 -1.53
N ILE A 23 -0.76 -23.17 -1.26
CA ILE A 23 -1.25 -21.79 -1.23
C ILE A 23 -0.86 -21.19 0.12
N ASP A 24 0.31 -20.57 0.18
CA ASP A 24 0.81 -19.82 1.32
C ASP A 24 0.51 -18.32 1.18
N ASP A 25 0.99 -17.51 2.12
CA ASP A 25 0.74 -16.06 2.15
C ASP A 25 1.23 -15.35 0.87
N GLU A 26 2.33 -15.83 0.26
CA GLU A 26 2.86 -15.26 -0.98
C GLU A 26 1.93 -15.57 -2.17
N VAL A 27 1.52 -16.84 -2.32
CA VAL A 27 0.61 -17.26 -3.41
C VAL A 27 -0.76 -16.60 -3.25
N SER A 28 -1.27 -16.50 -2.02
CA SER A 28 -2.56 -15.86 -1.74
C SER A 28 -2.57 -14.38 -2.07
N ALA A 29 -1.45 -13.67 -1.86
CA ALA A 29 -1.32 -12.26 -2.25
C ALA A 29 -1.37 -12.08 -3.77
N LEU A 30 -0.78 -13.02 -4.53
CA LEU A 30 -0.76 -13.00 -5.99
C LEU A 30 -2.16 -13.24 -6.58
N LEU A 31 -2.91 -14.20 -6.04
CA LEU A 31 -4.30 -14.47 -6.43
C LEU A 31 -5.20 -13.25 -6.19
N THR A 32 -5.05 -12.60 -5.02
CA THR A 32 -5.82 -11.39 -4.68
C THR A 32 -5.60 -10.26 -5.69
N TYR A 33 -4.37 -10.11 -6.18
CA TYR A 33 -4.05 -9.10 -7.18
C TYR A 33 -4.70 -9.39 -8.55
N LEU A 34 -4.76 -10.67 -8.94
CA LEU A 34 -5.34 -11.10 -10.22
C LEU A 34 -6.87 -11.01 -10.21
N ASP A 35 -7.52 -11.37 -9.10
CA ASP A 35 -8.99 -11.36 -8.97
C ASP A 35 -9.59 -9.94 -8.85
N SER A 36 -8.81 -8.99 -8.34
CA SER A 36 -9.25 -7.62 -8.14
C SER A 36 -8.11 -6.68 -8.52
N PRO A 37 -7.87 -6.50 -9.84
CA PRO A 37 -6.88 -5.56 -10.30
C PRO A 37 -7.20 -4.17 -9.74
N PRO A 38 -6.19 -3.39 -9.33
CA PRO A 38 -6.42 -2.13 -8.63
C PRO A 38 -7.38 -1.25 -9.42
N THR A 39 -8.52 -0.90 -8.82
CA THR A 39 -9.45 0.07 -9.37
C THR A 39 -8.71 1.38 -9.58
N ALA A 40 -8.94 2.06 -10.70
CA ALA A 40 -8.34 3.35 -11.01
C ALA A 40 -8.49 4.32 -9.83
N LEU A 41 -7.36 4.70 -9.23
CA LEU A 41 -7.33 5.63 -8.11
C LEU A 41 -7.35 7.06 -8.63
N PHE A 42 -8.29 7.87 -8.16
CA PHE A 42 -8.40 9.27 -8.57
C PHE A 42 -8.13 10.23 -7.40
N GLY A 43 -7.51 11.36 -7.72
CA GLY A 43 -7.33 12.49 -6.81
C GLY A 43 -7.61 13.82 -7.50
N GLU A 44 -8.12 14.79 -6.74
CA GLU A 44 -8.52 16.11 -7.24
C GLU A 44 -7.49 17.18 -6.89
N VAL A 45 -7.15 18.03 -7.88
CA VAL A 45 -6.40 19.28 -7.74
C VAL A 45 -7.15 20.34 -8.53
N ASP A 46 -7.41 21.52 -7.95
CA ASP A 46 -8.08 22.63 -8.63
C ASP A 46 -9.38 22.26 -9.39
N LYS A 47 -10.15 21.31 -8.84
CA LYS A 47 -11.39 20.73 -9.41
C LYS A 47 -11.19 19.80 -10.61
N GLU A 48 -9.96 19.50 -11.00
CA GLU A 48 -9.62 18.51 -12.01
C GLU A 48 -9.35 17.15 -11.38
N LEU A 49 -9.86 16.08 -12.00
CA LEU A 49 -9.61 14.71 -11.57
C LEU A 49 -8.38 14.15 -12.28
N HIS A 50 -7.42 13.68 -11.50
CA HIS A 50 -6.20 13.04 -11.98
C HIS A 50 -6.24 11.55 -11.66
N LEU A 51 -5.91 10.72 -12.66
CA LEU A 51 -5.61 9.31 -12.44
C LEU A 51 -4.26 9.22 -11.73
N LEU A 52 -4.22 8.48 -10.62
CA LEU A 52 -3.06 8.32 -9.78
C LEU A 52 -2.48 6.92 -9.90
N ASP A 53 -1.16 6.87 -9.98
CA ASP A 53 -0.38 5.65 -9.88
C ASP A 53 -0.12 5.35 -8.40
N PRO A 54 -0.64 4.23 -7.85
CA PRO A 54 -0.39 3.84 -6.46
C PRO A 54 1.10 3.77 -6.11
N GLU A 55 1.97 3.41 -7.06
CA GLU A 55 3.40 3.34 -6.81
C GLU A 55 4.02 4.71 -6.53
N LYS A 56 3.40 5.81 -6.96
CA LYS A 56 3.88 7.18 -6.68
C LYS A 56 3.38 7.73 -5.35
N ILE A 57 2.43 7.05 -4.70
CA ILE A 57 1.82 7.50 -3.46
C ILE A 57 2.67 7.07 -2.26
N TYR A 58 2.93 8.02 -1.38
CA TYR A 58 3.65 7.81 -0.13
C TYR A 58 2.70 7.46 1.01
N TYR A 59 1.64 8.24 1.20
CA TYR A 59 0.64 7.98 2.22
C TYR A 59 -0.66 8.70 1.90
N VAL A 60 -1.73 8.24 2.53
CA VAL A 60 -3.04 8.88 2.50
C VAL A 60 -3.40 9.23 3.93
N GLU A 61 -3.92 10.44 4.16
CA GLU A 61 -4.35 10.84 5.49
C GLU A 61 -5.74 11.50 5.46
N SER A 62 -6.51 11.29 6.51
CA SER A 62 -7.71 12.08 6.75
C SER A 62 -7.40 13.21 7.72
N PHE A 63 -7.65 14.43 7.27
CA PHE A 63 -7.48 15.63 8.07
C PHE A 63 -8.64 16.59 7.80
N ASP A 64 -9.23 17.15 8.84
CA ASP A 64 -10.33 18.13 8.75
C ASP A 64 -11.47 17.68 7.82
N ARG A 65 -12.00 16.46 8.07
CA ARG A 65 -13.09 15.81 7.30
C ARG A 65 -12.80 15.55 5.80
N ARG A 66 -11.61 15.89 5.34
CA ARG A 66 -11.10 15.61 4.00
C ARG A 66 -10.10 14.47 4.03
N VAL A 67 -9.85 13.90 2.86
CA VAL A 67 -8.86 12.86 2.65
C VAL A 67 -7.86 13.36 1.64
N PHE A 68 -6.58 13.31 1.99
CA PHE A 68 -5.47 13.79 1.19
C PHE A 68 -4.60 12.61 0.79
N ILE A 69 -4.23 12.56 -0.49
CA ILE A 69 -3.30 11.59 -1.04
C ILE A 69 -2.00 12.33 -1.32
N TYR A 70 -0.90 11.84 -0.74
CA TYR A 70 0.40 12.46 -0.86
C TYR A 70 1.31 11.62 -1.76
N GLY A 71 1.77 12.24 -2.83
CA GLY A 71 2.90 11.74 -3.61
C GLY A 71 4.23 12.19 -3.00
N GLU A 72 5.28 12.20 -3.81
CA GLU A 72 6.59 12.69 -3.41
C GLU A 72 6.54 14.20 -3.09
N CYS A 73 6.13 14.99 -4.09
CA CYS A 73 5.94 16.43 -4.02
C CYS A 73 4.47 16.84 -4.16
N ASP A 74 3.64 15.98 -4.73
CA ASP A 74 2.26 16.28 -5.08
C ASP A 74 1.27 15.97 -3.94
N LYS A 75 0.14 16.67 -3.95
CA LYS A 75 -0.95 16.49 -3.01
C LYS A 75 -2.28 16.54 -3.75
N TYR A 76 -3.11 15.54 -3.51
CA TYR A 76 -4.44 15.43 -4.10
C TYR A 76 -5.50 15.32 -3.00
N ILE A 77 -6.74 15.71 -3.32
CA ILE A 77 -7.91 15.48 -2.46
C ILE A 77 -8.68 14.27 -3.00
N SER A 78 -8.97 13.30 -2.13
CA SER A 78 -9.86 12.19 -2.49
C SER A 78 -11.31 12.55 -2.19
N ARG A 79 -12.21 12.12 -3.08
CA ARG A 79 -13.67 12.14 -2.83
C ARG A 79 -14.12 10.97 -1.94
N LYS A 80 -13.28 9.93 -1.83
CA LYS A 80 -13.53 8.74 -1.01
C LYS A 80 -13.09 8.97 0.43
N LYS A 81 -13.74 8.28 1.35
CA LYS A 81 -13.32 8.19 2.75
C LYS A 81 -12.08 7.32 2.87
N LEU A 82 -11.38 7.51 3.97
CA LEU A 82 -10.13 6.80 4.21
C LEU A 82 -10.32 5.27 4.31
N TYR A 83 -11.46 4.77 4.80
CA TYR A 83 -11.72 3.33 4.83
C TYR A 83 -12.02 2.76 3.45
N GLU A 84 -12.69 3.51 2.57
CA GLU A 84 -12.94 3.09 1.18
C GLU A 84 -11.61 2.98 0.42
N LEU A 85 -10.70 3.94 0.62
CA LEU A 85 -9.35 3.86 0.04
C LEU A 85 -8.53 2.71 0.61
N GLU A 86 -8.74 2.30 1.85
CA GLU A 86 -8.06 1.14 2.43
C GLU A 86 -8.47 -0.18 1.76
N GLU A 87 -9.71 -0.26 1.29
CA GLU A 87 -10.22 -1.43 0.57
C GLU A 87 -9.71 -1.50 -0.87
N GLU A 88 -9.48 -0.34 -1.51
CA GLU A 88 -9.07 -0.24 -2.92
C GLU A 88 -7.57 -0.19 -3.14
N LEU A 89 -6.81 0.33 -2.18
CA LEU A 89 -5.35 0.42 -2.32
C LEU A 89 -4.72 -0.99 -2.31
N PRO A 90 -3.66 -1.22 -3.10
CA PRO A 90 -2.98 -2.51 -3.14
C PRO A 90 -2.49 -2.93 -1.75
N LYS A 91 -3.13 -3.94 -1.15
CA LYS A 91 -2.88 -4.38 0.24
C LYS A 91 -1.45 -4.86 0.49
N HIS A 92 -0.74 -5.27 -0.57
CA HIS A 92 0.66 -5.66 -0.48
C HIS A 92 1.63 -4.46 -0.36
N GLN A 93 1.19 -3.25 -0.71
CA GLN A 93 2.00 -2.02 -0.59
C GLN A 93 1.52 -1.13 0.57
N PHE A 94 0.22 -1.06 0.81
CA PHE A 94 -0.39 -0.12 1.74
C PHE A 94 -0.90 -0.80 3.01
N PHE A 95 -0.70 -0.15 4.16
CA PHE A 95 -1.28 -0.60 5.42
C PHE A 95 -1.80 0.58 6.25
N ARG A 96 -2.73 0.30 7.16
CA ARG A 96 -3.22 1.30 8.10
C ARG A 96 -2.18 1.59 9.17
N ALA A 97 -1.70 2.83 9.21
CA ALA A 97 -0.68 3.27 10.17
C ALA A 97 -1.26 4.02 11.38
N SER A 98 -2.46 4.57 11.24
CA SER A 98 -3.20 5.20 12.34
C SER A 98 -4.71 5.21 12.07
N LYS A 99 -5.51 5.74 13.01
CA LYS A 99 -6.94 5.99 12.77
C LYS A 99 -7.17 6.89 11.54
N TRP A 100 -6.19 7.70 11.16
CA TRP A 100 -6.32 8.71 10.12
C TRP A 100 -5.30 8.59 9.00
N MET A 101 -4.52 7.50 8.92
CA MET A 101 -3.44 7.38 7.93
C MET A 101 -3.27 5.95 7.40
N ILE A 102 -3.13 5.85 6.08
CA ILE A 102 -2.69 4.65 5.35
C ILE A 102 -1.32 4.98 4.77
N LEU A 103 -0.34 4.08 4.92
CA LEU A 103 1.05 4.31 4.56
C LEU A 103 1.51 3.28 3.52
N ASN A 104 2.23 3.73 2.49
CA ASN A 104 2.92 2.86 1.55
C ASN A 104 4.23 2.36 2.18
N THR A 105 4.31 1.07 2.45
CA THR A 105 5.48 0.43 3.06
C THR A 105 6.70 0.44 2.15
N GLY A 106 6.51 0.37 0.82
CA GLY A 106 7.58 0.49 -0.17
C GLY A 106 8.24 1.89 -0.21
N LYS A 107 7.64 2.88 0.46
CA LYS A 107 8.18 4.26 0.58
C LYS A 107 8.87 4.52 1.91
N ILE A 108 8.90 3.55 2.81
CA ILE A 108 9.64 3.65 4.08
C ILE A 108 11.14 3.51 3.80
N GLU A 109 11.94 4.44 4.34
CA GLU A 109 13.40 4.39 4.33
C GLU A 109 13.95 3.80 5.63
N SER A 110 13.42 4.23 6.78
CA SER A 110 13.79 3.66 8.08
C SER A 110 12.67 3.82 9.10
N VAL A 111 12.71 3.03 10.16
CA VAL A 111 11.76 3.10 11.28
C VAL A 111 12.50 3.10 12.61
N ARG A 112 11.98 3.84 13.59
CA ARG A 112 12.50 3.82 14.97
C ARG A 112 11.36 3.88 16.00
N PRO A 113 11.51 3.19 17.14
CA PRO A 113 10.61 3.38 18.27
C PRO A 113 10.66 4.84 18.73
N VAL A 114 9.50 5.38 19.13
CA VAL A 114 9.39 6.65 19.85
C VAL A 114 8.58 6.46 21.13
N ILE A 115 8.32 7.55 21.84
CA ILE A 115 7.61 7.55 23.12
C ILE A 115 6.21 6.89 22.96
N ASP A 116 5.69 6.33 24.06
CA ASP A 116 4.32 5.82 24.14
C ASP A 116 4.05 4.59 23.24
N GLY A 117 5.10 3.84 22.90
CA GLY A 117 4.99 2.62 22.10
C GLY A 117 4.55 2.86 20.65
N ARG A 118 4.76 4.08 20.15
CA ARG A 118 4.59 4.44 18.74
C ARG A 118 5.88 4.19 17.97
N MET A 119 5.80 4.26 16.65
CA MET A 119 6.99 4.27 15.79
C MET A 119 6.98 5.51 14.89
N GLU A 120 8.16 6.06 14.65
CA GLU A 120 8.39 7.05 13.60
C GLU A 120 8.94 6.32 12.37
N ALA A 121 8.37 6.58 11.20
CA ALA A 121 8.93 6.17 9.92
C ALA A 121 9.51 7.40 9.20
N MET A 122 10.77 7.29 8.77
CA MET A 122 11.35 8.15 7.75
C MET A 122 10.95 7.61 6.39
N LEU A 123 10.40 8.46 5.52
CA LEU A 123 10.05 8.10 4.15
C LEU A 123 11.18 8.49 3.19
N LYS A 124 11.21 7.89 1.99
CA LYS A 124 12.23 8.17 0.96
C LYS A 124 12.33 9.64 0.55
N ASN A 125 11.22 10.40 0.66
CA ASN A 125 11.17 11.85 0.44
C ASN A 125 11.55 12.69 1.68
N LYS A 126 12.16 12.06 2.68
CA LYS A 126 12.64 12.66 3.94
C LYS A 126 11.55 13.24 4.86
N LYS A 127 10.27 13.00 4.54
CA LYS A 127 9.17 13.28 5.48
C LYS A 127 9.14 12.22 6.58
N LYS A 128 8.71 12.65 7.77
CA LYS A 128 8.50 11.78 8.93
C LYS A 128 7.01 11.58 9.17
N VAL A 129 6.60 10.35 9.38
CA VAL A 129 5.22 9.99 9.75
C VAL A 129 5.22 9.12 10.99
N TYR A 130 4.11 9.16 11.75
CA TYR A 130 3.99 8.41 13.01
C TYR A 130 2.96 7.29 12.89
N ILE A 131 3.39 6.09 13.27
CA ILE A 131 2.55 4.90 13.37
C ILE A 131 2.04 4.80 14.81
N SER A 132 0.72 4.75 14.95
CA SER A 132 0.08 4.66 16.27
C SER A 132 0.31 3.28 16.89
N ARG A 133 0.40 3.21 18.23
CA ARG A 133 0.68 1.97 18.99
C ARG A 133 -0.11 0.76 18.49
N LYS A 134 -1.41 0.95 18.20
CA LYS A 134 -2.31 -0.11 17.70
C LYS A 134 -1.77 -0.81 16.45
N TYR A 135 -1.11 -0.09 15.55
CA TYR A 135 -0.69 -0.58 14.23
C TYR A 135 0.80 -0.92 14.15
N VAL A 136 1.54 -0.79 15.26
CA VAL A 136 2.96 -1.15 15.32
C VAL A 136 3.17 -2.66 15.14
N GLY A 137 2.22 -3.49 15.59
CA GLY A 137 2.26 -4.94 15.36
C GLY A 137 2.21 -5.27 13.87
N ASP A 138 1.24 -4.69 13.15
CA ASP A 138 1.06 -4.89 11.72
C ASP A 138 2.32 -4.48 10.94
N LEU A 139 2.88 -3.31 11.24
CA LEU A 139 4.13 -2.85 10.63
C LEU A 139 5.28 -3.84 10.84
N LYS A 140 5.45 -4.37 12.06
CA LYS A 140 6.53 -5.34 12.35
C LYS A 140 6.37 -6.65 11.60
N SER A 141 5.14 -7.13 11.47
CA SER A 141 4.84 -8.32 10.66
C SER A 141 5.16 -8.08 9.18
N ILE A 142 4.74 -6.93 8.63
CA ILE A 142 5.05 -6.56 7.23
C ILE A 142 6.56 -6.46 6.98
N LEU A 143 7.31 -5.88 7.92
CA LEU A 143 8.77 -5.74 7.79
C LEU A 143 9.55 -7.01 8.18
N GLY A 144 8.89 -8.07 8.64
CA GLY A 144 9.54 -9.30 9.11
C GLY A 144 10.39 -9.14 10.38
N ILE A 145 10.18 -8.08 11.17
CA ILE A 145 11.01 -7.74 12.36
C ILE A 145 10.35 -8.22 13.66
N ASN A 146 9.59 -9.31 13.61
CA ASN A 146 9.03 -9.92 14.82
C ASN A 146 10.17 -10.51 15.65
N ARG A 147 10.30 -10.07 16.92
CA ARG A 147 11.20 -10.71 17.88
C ARG A 147 10.77 -12.18 17.98
N ARG A 148 11.59 -13.09 17.46
CA ARG A 148 11.54 -14.49 17.88
C ARG A 148 11.65 -14.48 19.41
N LYS A 149 10.62 -15.02 20.08
CA LYS A 149 10.69 -15.33 21.51
C LYS A 149 11.74 -16.41 21.74
#